data_AF-A0A961PG06-F1
#
_entry.id   AF-A0A961PG06-F1
#
_cell.length_a   1.000
_cell.length_b   1.000
_cell.length_c   1.000
_cell.angle_alpha   90.00
_cell.angle_beta   90.00
_cell.angle_gamma   90.00
#
_symmetry.space_group_name_H-M   'P 1'
#
loop_
_entity.id
_entity.type
_entity.pdbx_description
1 polymer ?
#
loop_
_entity_poly.entity_id
_entity_poly.type
_entity_poly.pdbx_seq_one_letter_code
_entity_poly.pdbx_strand_id
1 'polypeptide(L)'
;MESYQRLIDVIAIENFRMQVEYWLLTQVLVWSTLGQITATIACLCAAWILSKPIRSGLLRLFPGPLSNLSLAFVLSKAVSSITFPLIALAFLGAAMAAARTLGWPDILLGTAVNLLAAWVVIRLAALLIRNAFLSRLIAFTAFGVATLDIFHLLSPLIVYLDHVGIRLGSTRLTLLEIVRGAFQLIVLLWLALTVSRLIERRVQLARGLTPSLKVLTTKMIRLSLITTALVAALTGAGIDLTAFALFTGALGVGIGFGLQKPIANVISGLILLFDRSIKPGDVVELSDPDNRAVQLFGWVTALNARYVSLTTRDGTEWLVPNEDLITRRVINWSYNNNRLRLLTPIGVSFDCDVRHAMELAISAARNTPRVLQDPAPVCRLMSFADSTVNLELRFWIEDPTNGIINVRSEVLLAVWEQFRIHGIRTPLGHRDIYVKGGSELTVKLDPGTSAPAMA
;
A
#
# COMPACT_ATOMS: atom_id res chain seq x y z
N MET A 1 40.89 1.60 39.55
CA MET A 1 39.42 1.33 39.60
C MET A 1 39.08 -0.03 39.00
N GLU A 2 39.64 -0.43 37.84
CA GLU A 2 39.44 -1.79 37.28
C GLU A 2 39.88 -2.94 38.22
N SER A 3 40.95 -2.75 38.98
CA SER A 3 41.43 -3.74 39.97
C SER A 3 40.47 -3.96 41.13
N TYR A 4 39.70 -2.93 41.50
CA TYR A 4 38.73 -3.00 42.60
C TYR A 4 37.43 -3.69 42.14
N GLN A 5 37.01 -3.45 40.90
CA GLN A 5 35.86 -4.15 40.29
C GLN A 5 36.15 -5.63 40.05
N ARG A 6 37.36 -6.01 39.58
CA ARG A 6 37.74 -7.43 39.49
C ARG A 6 37.74 -8.13 40.86
N LEU A 7 38.13 -7.44 41.93
CA LEU A 7 38.08 -8.00 43.28
C LEU A 7 36.64 -8.26 43.73
N ILE A 8 35.71 -7.34 43.43
CA ILE A 8 34.27 -7.50 43.74
C ILE A 8 33.67 -8.66 42.93
N ASP A 9 34.02 -8.79 41.65
CA ASP A 9 33.54 -9.87 40.79
C ASP A 9 34.05 -11.24 41.25
N VAL A 10 35.31 -11.34 41.70
CA VAL A 10 35.88 -12.56 42.27
C VAL A 10 35.18 -12.91 43.59
N ILE A 11 34.96 -11.94 44.47
CA ILE A 11 34.25 -12.14 45.75
C ILE A 11 32.80 -12.61 45.52
N ALA A 12 32.11 -12.07 44.50
CA ALA A 12 30.75 -12.48 44.17
C ALA A 12 30.68 -13.92 43.64
N ILE A 13 31.63 -14.33 42.78
CA ILE A 13 31.73 -15.71 42.27
C ILE A 13 32.05 -16.68 43.41
N GLU A 14 32.96 -16.30 44.29
CA GLU A 14 33.37 -17.12 45.43
C GLU A 14 32.24 -17.26 46.45
N ASN A 15 31.47 -16.19 46.70
CA ASN A 15 30.27 -16.23 47.53
C ASN A 15 29.17 -17.12 46.93
N PHE A 16 28.91 -17.03 45.61
CA PHE A 16 27.96 -17.92 44.95
C PHE A 16 28.36 -19.39 45.08
N ARG A 17 29.64 -19.69 44.84
CA ARG A 17 30.19 -21.04 44.98
C ARG A 17 30.08 -21.54 46.43
N MET A 18 30.45 -20.72 47.41
CA MET A 18 30.35 -21.08 48.83
C MET A 18 28.90 -21.30 49.27
N GLN A 19 27.94 -20.51 48.76
CA GLN A 19 26.53 -20.66 49.09
C GLN A 19 25.94 -21.95 48.50
N VAL A 20 26.36 -22.33 47.29
CA VAL A 20 26.01 -23.62 46.66
C VAL A 20 26.65 -24.80 47.39
N GLU A 21 27.94 -24.71 47.73
CA GLU A 21 28.67 -25.75 48.47
C GLU A 21 28.09 -25.94 49.89
N TYR A 22 27.78 -24.85 50.59
CA TYR A 22 27.14 -24.90 51.92
C TYR A 22 25.76 -25.55 51.86
N TRP A 23 24.94 -25.19 50.87
CA TRP A 23 23.63 -25.82 50.64
C TRP A 23 23.76 -27.32 50.34
N LEU A 24 24.71 -27.74 49.48
CA LEU A 24 24.97 -29.15 49.19
C LEU A 24 25.36 -29.94 50.44
N LEU A 25 26.27 -29.40 51.26
CA LEU A 25 26.79 -30.12 52.41
C LEU A 25 25.81 -30.18 53.59
N THR A 26 24.98 -29.15 53.80
CA THR A 26 24.01 -29.11 54.92
C THR A 26 22.63 -29.65 54.58
N GLN A 27 22.21 -29.63 53.32
CA GLN A 27 20.85 -30.01 52.90
C GLN A 27 20.79 -31.26 52.01
N VAL A 28 21.91 -31.75 51.44
CA VAL A 28 21.88 -32.95 50.59
C VAL A 28 22.53 -34.16 51.26
N LEU A 29 23.53 -33.97 52.14
CA LEU A 29 24.32 -35.03 52.77
C LEU A 29 23.85 -35.42 54.19
N VAL A 30 22.54 -35.42 54.47
CA VAL A 30 21.97 -35.72 55.81
C VAL A 30 21.10 -36.98 55.74
N TRP A 31 21.04 -37.79 56.80
CA TRP A 31 20.20 -39.01 56.81
C TRP A 31 18.71 -38.76 56.50
N SER A 32 18.20 -37.59 56.86
CA SER A 32 16.83 -37.15 56.56
C SER A 32 16.58 -36.91 55.07
N THR A 33 17.60 -36.57 54.28
CA THR A 33 17.46 -36.29 52.85
C THR A 33 17.45 -37.58 52.04
N LEU A 34 18.21 -38.58 52.47
CA LEU A 34 18.10 -39.97 51.98
C LEU A 34 16.66 -40.52 52.17
N GLY A 35 16.03 -40.23 53.32
CA GLY A 35 14.62 -40.56 53.57
C GLY A 35 13.65 -39.84 52.64
N GLN A 36 13.88 -38.55 52.36
CA GLN A 36 13.03 -37.78 51.43
C GLN A 36 13.22 -38.22 49.96
N ILE A 37 14.45 -38.55 49.54
CA ILE A 37 14.75 -39.04 48.20
C ILE A 37 14.07 -40.40 47.99
N THR A 38 14.19 -41.32 48.95
CA THR A 38 13.53 -42.63 48.87
C THR A 38 12.00 -42.49 48.87
N ALA A 39 11.44 -41.62 49.71
CA ALA A 39 10.00 -41.31 49.70
C ALA A 39 9.53 -40.71 48.35
N THR A 40 10.31 -39.80 47.77
CA THR A 40 10.01 -39.18 46.47
C THR A 40 10.06 -40.21 45.35
N ILE A 41 11.10 -41.05 45.30
CA ILE A 41 11.22 -42.14 44.32
C ILE A 41 10.08 -43.15 44.50
N ALA A 42 9.75 -43.54 45.73
CA ALA A 42 8.64 -44.45 46.02
C ALA A 42 7.30 -43.87 45.55
N CYS A 43 7.03 -42.57 45.77
CA CYS A 43 5.83 -41.89 45.28
C CYS A 43 5.78 -41.83 43.75
N LEU A 44 6.91 -41.55 43.09
CA LEU A 44 7.00 -41.53 41.62
C LEU A 44 6.82 -42.94 41.01
N CYS A 45 7.39 -43.98 41.64
CA CYS A 45 7.20 -45.37 41.23
C CYS A 45 5.75 -45.83 41.43
N ALA A 46 5.14 -45.52 42.57
CA ALA A 46 3.73 -45.79 42.83
C ALA A 46 2.83 -45.09 41.81
N ALA A 47 3.10 -43.81 41.53
CA ALA A 47 2.40 -43.05 40.50
C ALA A 47 2.60 -43.65 39.09
N TRP A 48 3.79 -44.16 38.77
CA TRP A 48 4.05 -44.78 37.47
C TRP A 48 3.25 -46.07 37.28
N ILE A 49 3.21 -46.92 38.31
CA ILE A 49 2.45 -48.18 38.31
C ILE A 49 0.95 -47.90 38.20
N LEU A 50 0.40 -46.98 39.01
CA LEU A 50 -1.02 -46.62 38.98
C LEU A 50 -1.42 -45.84 37.72
N SER A 51 -0.50 -45.10 37.09
CA SER A 51 -0.82 -44.30 35.91
C SER A 51 -1.26 -45.13 34.71
N LYS A 52 -0.75 -46.36 34.54
CA LYS A 52 -1.08 -47.25 33.42
C LYS A 52 -2.56 -47.69 33.40
N PRO A 53 -3.12 -48.28 34.48
CA PRO A 53 -4.53 -48.68 34.52
C PRO A 53 -5.49 -47.49 34.53
N ILE A 54 -5.14 -46.39 35.22
CA ILE A 54 -5.99 -45.20 35.29
C ILE A 54 -6.06 -44.51 33.93
N ARG A 55 -4.91 -44.38 33.22
CA ARG A 55 -4.86 -43.83 31.87
C ARG A 55 -5.67 -44.68 30.88
N SER A 56 -5.56 -46.01 30.95
CA SER A 56 -6.32 -46.89 30.04
C SER A 56 -7.82 -46.89 30.35
N GLY A 57 -8.23 -46.67 31.60
CA GLY A 57 -9.62 -46.45 32.00
C GLY A 57 -10.17 -45.10 31.53
N LEU A 58 -9.44 -44.00 31.75
CA LEU A 58 -9.84 -42.65 31.32
C LEU A 58 -9.92 -42.50 29.79
N LEU A 59 -9.03 -43.15 29.05
CA LEU A 59 -9.09 -43.15 27.58
C LEU A 59 -10.29 -43.95 27.03
N ARG A 60 -10.85 -44.89 27.80
CA ARG A 60 -12.09 -45.61 27.41
C ARG A 60 -13.34 -44.73 27.51
N LEU A 61 -13.32 -43.67 28.34
CA LEU A 61 -14.40 -42.68 28.42
C LEU A 61 -14.45 -41.75 27.20
N PHE A 62 -13.39 -41.69 26.40
CA PHE A 62 -13.29 -40.87 25.19
C PHE A 62 -12.94 -41.74 23.96
N PRO A 63 -13.90 -42.51 23.42
CA PRO A 63 -13.64 -43.40 22.30
C PRO A 63 -13.52 -42.64 20.97
N GLY A 64 -12.38 -42.78 20.30
CA GLY A 64 -12.30 -42.74 18.83
C GLY A 64 -12.24 -41.38 18.11
N PRO A 65 -11.93 -41.41 16.80
CA PRO A 65 -11.21 -40.35 16.09
C PRO A 65 -12.16 -39.30 15.54
N LEU A 66 -12.10 -38.08 16.06
CA LEU A 66 -12.83 -36.95 15.49
C LEU A 66 -11.82 -35.86 15.19
N SER A 67 -11.55 -35.71 13.89
CA SER A 67 -10.89 -34.62 13.16
C SER A 67 -10.06 -33.60 13.97
N ASN A 68 -8.92 -33.16 13.42
CA ASN A 68 -7.91 -32.26 14.02
C ASN A 68 -8.40 -30.92 14.65
N LEU A 69 -9.70 -30.68 14.75
CA LEU A 69 -10.36 -29.49 15.28
C LEU A 69 -11.32 -29.76 16.47
N SER A 70 -11.53 -31.00 16.92
CA SER A 70 -12.47 -31.28 18.03
C SER A 70 -11.82 -31.21 19.42
N LEU A 71 -12.56 -30.67 20.39
CA LEU A 71 -12.19 -30.60 21.82
C LEU A 71 -11.77 -31.97 22.39
N ALA A 72 -12.36 -33.06 21.88
CA ALA A 72 -12.07 -34.44 22.26
C ALA A 72 -10.63 -34.89 21.91
N PHE A 73 -10.05 -34.40 20.81
CA PHE A 73 -8.66 -34.69 20.46
C PHE A 73 -7.67 -33.98 21.41
N VAL A 74 -7.98 -32.73 21.78
CA VAL A 74 -7.18 -31.97 22.76
C VAL A 74 -7.29 -32.62 24.14
N LEU A 75 -8.50 -33.03 24.55
CA LEU A 75 -8.75 -33.71 25.83
C LEU A 75 -8.04 -35.07 25.92
N SER A 76 -8.11 -35.91 24.89
CA SER A 76 -7.40 -37.21 24.88
C SER A 76 -5.87 -37.05 24.90
N LYS A 77 -5.33 -36.03 24.22
CA LYS A 77 -3.90 -35.68 24.26
C LYS A 77 -3.48 -35.11 25.63
N ALA A 78 -4.35 -34.33 26.28
CA ALA A 78 -4.14 -33.84 27.64
C ALA A 78 -4.15 -35.00 28.64
N VAL A 79 -5.15 -35.88 28.59
CA VAL A 79 -5.28 -37.07 29.44
C VAL A 79 -4.03 -37.96 29.31
N SER A 80 -3.61 -38.28 28.09
CA SER A 80 -2.44 -39.13 27.88
C SER A 80 -1.11 -38.52 28.36
N SER A 81 -0.99 -37.19 28.39
CA SER A 81 0.23 -36.49 28.79
C SER A 81 0.27 -36.05 30.25
N ILE A 82 -0.87 -35.94 30.94
CA ILE A 82 -0.97 -35.29 32.27
C ILE A 82 -1.41 -36.27 33.37
N THR A 83 -1.95 -37.44 33.02
CA THR A 83 -2.40 -38.44 34.00
C THR A 83 -1.30 -38.86 34.98
N PHE A 84 -0.11 -39.21 34.48
CA PHE A 84 1.03 -39.57 35.34
C PHE A 84 1.43 -38.45 36.32
N PRO A 85 1.71 -37.21 35.87
CA PRO A 85 2.12 -36.16 36.78
C PRO A 85 1.00 -35.70 37.72
N LEU A 86 -0.29 -35.73 37.33
CA LEU A 86 -1.38 -35.46 38.29
C LEU A 86 -1.40 -36.48 39.44
N ILE A 87 -1.23 -37.76 39.11
CA ILE A 87 -1.19 -38.84 40.13
C ILE A 87 0.08 -38.68 40.99
N ALA A 88 1.23 -38.39 40.37
CA ALA A 88 2.47 -38.13 41.09
C ALA A 88 2.34 -36.92 42.05
N LEU A 89 1.67 -35.86 41.62
CA LEU A 89 1.39 -34.68 42.45
C LEU A 89 0.53 -35.05 43.65
N ALA A 90 -0.49 -35.89 43.48
CA ALA A 90 -1.35 -36.34 44.57
C ALA A 90 -0.58 -37.19 45.59
N PHE A 91 0.24 -38.14 45.14
CA PHE A 91 1.08 -38.96 46.03
C PHE A 91 2.16 -38.13 46.74
N LEU A 92 2.86 -37.27 46.02
CA LEU A 92 3.88 -36.40 46.61
C LEU A 92 3.27 -35.37 47.58
N GLY A 93 2.09 -34.82 47.25
CA GLY A 93 1.36 -33.91 48.14
C GLY A 93 0.89 -34.61 49.42
N ALA A 94 0.40 -35.84 49.33
CA ALA A 94 0.03 -36.65 50.49
C ALA A 94 1.26 -37.01 51.36
N ALA A 95 2.38 -37.39 50.73
CA ALA A 95 3.64 -37.65 51.42
C ALA A 95 4.19 -36.40 52.11
N MET A 96 4.06 -35.23 51.46
CA MET A 96 4.44 -33.94 52.04
C MET A 96 3.55 -33.56 53.23
N ALA A 97 2.23 -33.75 53.13
CA ALA A 97 1.30 -33.50 54.22
C ALA A 97 1.58 -34.41 55.43
N ALA A 98 1.87 -35.69 55.19
CA ALA A 98 2.26 -36.64 56.21
C ALA A 98 3.62 -36.26 56.86
N ALA A 99 4.60 -35.84 56.07
CA ALA A 99 5.89 -35.38 56.59
C ALA A 99 5.73 -34.15 57.51
N ARG A 100 4.85 -33.21 57.15
CA ARG A 100 4.54 -32.02 57.96
C ARG A 100 3.87 -32.37 59.28
N THR A 101 2.92 -33.29 59.30
CA THR A 101 2.24 -33.70 60.54
C THR A 101 3.16 -34.50 61.47
N LEU A 102 4.14 -35.22 60.91
CA LEU A 102 5.16 -35.96 61.64
C LEU A 102 6.35 -35.10 62.10
N GLY A 103 6.40 -33.81 61.73
CA GLY A 103 7.52 -32.91 62.04
C GLY A 103 8.81 -33.23 61.29
N TRP A 104 8.73 -33.96 60.18
CA TRP A 104 9.87 -34.30 59.34
C TRP A 104 10.21 -33.13 58.40
N PRO A 105 11.50 -32.91 58.06
CA PRO A 105 11.87 -31.87 57.10
C PRO A 105 11.21 -32.14 55.73
N ASP A 106 10.58 -31.13 55.13
CA ASP A 106 9.78 -31.25 53.90
C ASP A 106 10.40 -30.51 52.69
N ILE A 107 11.66 -30.07 52.78
CA ILE A 107 12.31 -29.22 51.79
C ILE A 107 12.40 -29.90 50.40
N LEU A 108 12.88 -31.16 50.32
CA LEU A 108 13.00 -31.87 49.04
C LEU A 108 11.64 -32.32 48.50
N LEU A 109 10.73 -32.73 49.39
CA LEU A 109 9.37 -33.09 49.00
C LEU A 109 8.61 -31.87 48.47
N GLY A 110 8.73 -30.72 49.12
CA GLY A 110 8.10 -29.46 48.70
C GLY A 110 8.65 -28.93 47.39
N THR A 111 9.97 -28.96 47.19
CA THR A 111 10.58 -28.60 45.90
C THR A 111 10.15 -29.56 44.77
N ALA A 112 10.09 -30.87 45.04
CA ALA A 112 9.58 -31.85 44.08
C ALA A 112 8.11 -31.60 43.71
N VAL A 113 7.25 -31.30 44.69
CA VAL A 113 5.84 -30.93 44.47
C VAL A 113 5.75 -29.65 43.64
N ASN A 114 6.51 -28.60 43.98
CA ASN A 114 6.49 -27.32 43.26
C ASN A 114 6.98 -27.45 41.82
N LEU A 115 8.07 -28.19 41.58
CA LEU A 115 8.59 -28.45 40.22
C LEU A 115 7.58 -29.23 39.38
N LEU A 116 6.95 -30.24 39.97
CA LEU A 116 5.99 -31.08 39.28
C LEU A 116 4.67 -30.33 39.02
N ALA A 117 4.23 -29.48 39.96
CA ALA A 117 3.11 -28.55 39.78
C ALA A 117 3.38 -27.56 38.64
N ALA A 118 4.56 -26.93 38.64
CA ALA A 118 4.99 -26.01 37.59
C ALA A 118 5.00 -26.71 36.22
N TRP A 119 5.55 -27.93 36.14
CA TRP A 119 5.53 -28.73 34.93
C TRP A 119 4.11 -28.99 34.42
N VAL A 120 3.17 -29.36 35.29
CA VAL A 120 1.75 -29.61 34.93
C VAL A 120 1.09 -28.34 34.38
N VAL A 121 1.23 -27.21 35.07
CA VAL A 121 0.67 -25.92 34.66
C VAL A 121 1.24 -25.49 33.32
N ILE A 122 2.57 -25.55 33.15
CA ILE A 122 3.26 -25.19 31.92
C ILE A 122 2.83 -26.13 30.78
N ARG A 123 2.72 -27.44 31.04
CA ARG A 123 2.29 -28.42 30.04
C ARG A 123 0.85 -28.15 29.59
N LEU A 124 -0.06 -27.84 30.50
CA LEU A 124 -1.43 -27.43 30.19
C LEU A 124 -1.47 -26.16 29.34
N ALA A 125 -0.73 -25.13 29.73
CA ALA A 125 -0.62 -23.89 28.98
C ALA A 125 -0.04 -24.14 27.56
N ALA A 126 0.96 -25.01 27.46
CA ALA A 126 1.61 -25.35 26.19
C ALA A 126 0.69 -26.11 25.23
N LEU A 127 -0.38 -26.77 25.70
CA LEU A 127 -1.38 -27.42 24.85
C LEU A 127 -2.26 -26.42 24.08
N LEU A 128 -2.38 -25.18 24.55
CA LEU A 128 -3.11 -24.10 23.87
C LEU A 128 -2.36 -23.59 22.62
N ILE A 129 -1.04 -23.85 22.56
CA ILE A 129 -0.18 -23.37 21.49
C ILE A 129 -0.22 -24.34 20.31
N ARG A 130 -0.78 -23.89 19.18
CA ARG A 130 -1.02 -24.72 17.98
C ARG A 130 0.26 -25.25 17.31
N ASN A 131 1.39 -24.54 17.42
CA ASN A 131 2.65 -24.95 16.82
C ASN A 131 3.48 -25.78 17.82
N ALA A 132 3.73 -27.05 17.48
CA ALA A 132 4.43 -28.00 18.33
C ALA A 132 5.87 -27.59 18.67
N PHE A 133 6.56 -26.87 17.79
CA PHE A 133 7.91 -26.39 18.04
C PHE A 133 7.91 -25.27 19.10
N LEU A 134 7.05 -24.25 18.92
CA LEU A 134 6.91 -23.14 19.87
C LEU A 134 6.40 -23.59 21.23
N SER A 135 5.43 -24.51 21.24
CA SER A 135 4.91 -25.13 22.46
C SER A 135 6.03 -25.78 23.28
N ARG A 136 6.93 -26.54 22.64
CA ARG A 136 8.08 -27.15 23.31
C ARG A 136 9.10 -26.11 23.78
N LEU A 137 9.42 -25.13 22.94
CA LEU A 137 10.39 -24.08 23.29
C LEU A 137 9.91 -23.28 24.50
N ILE A 138 8.66 -22.81 24.49
CA ILE A 138 8.05 -22.04 25.58
C ILE A 138 7.94 -22.90 26.84
N ALA A 139 7.54 -24.17 26.72
CA ALA A 139 7.48 -25.05 27.88
C ALA A 139 8.86 -25.29 28.50
N PHE A 140 9.90 -25.46 27.67
CA PHE A 140 11.27 -25.66 28.14
C PHE A 140 11.82 -24.40 28.82
N THR A 141 11.63 -23.22 28.22
CA THR A 141 12.09 -21.95 28.81
C THR A 141 11.33 -21.63 30.10
N ALA A 142 10.00 -21.74 30.10
CA ALA A 142 9.18 -21.51 31.28
C ALA A 142 9.54 -22.48 32.42
N PHE A 143 9.80 -23.75 32.10
CA PHE A 143 10.22 -24.73 33.10
C PHE A 143 11.62 -24.43 33.64
N GLY A 144 12.55 -24.00 32.78
CA GLY A 144 13.88 -23.55 33.22
C GLY A 144 13.81 -22.36 34.17
N VAL A 145 13.01 -21.33 33.83
CA VAL A 145 12.78 -20.16 34.70
C VAL A 145 12.12 -20.56 36.01
N ALA A 146 11.06 -21.37 35.97
CA ALA A 146 10.39 -21.85 37.18
C ALA A 146 11.33 -22.68 38.06
N THR A 147 12.20 -23.51 37.46
CA THR A 147 13.21 -24.27 38.19
C THR A 147 14.17 -23.32 38.91
N LEU A 148 14.73 -22.34 38.21
CA LEU A 148 15.63 -21.36 38.81
C LEU A 148 14.97 -20.55 39.94
N ASP A 149 13.68 -20.21 39.80
CA ASP A 149 12.92 -19.49 40.81
C ASP A 149 12.64 -20.36 42.05
N ILE A 150 12.21 -21.61 41.84
CA ILE A 150 11.93 -22.58 42.92
C ILE A 150 13.19 -22.90 43.72
N PHE A 151 14.37 -22.93 43.08
CA PHE A 151 15.65 -23.09 43.77
C PHE A 151 16.21 -21.77 44.35
N HIS A 152 15.47 -20.66 44.24
CA HIS A 152 15.91 -19.31 44.63
C HIS A 152 17.21 -18.84 43.96
N LEU A 153 17.58 -19.45 42.83
CA LEU A 153 18.77 -19.12 42.03
C LEU A 153 18.48 -18.02 41.00
N LEU A 154 17.20 -17.75 40.70
CA LEU A 154 16.79 -16.72 39.74
C LEU A 154 17.27 -15.32 40.14
N SER A 155 17.05 -14.92 41.39
CA SER A 155 17.43 -13.58 41.87
C SER A 155 18.96 -13.37 41.85
N PRO A 156 19.79 -14.29 42.37
CA PRO A 156 21.25 -14.22 42.22
C PRO A 156 21.71 -14.17 40.76
N LEU A 157 21.09 -14.96 39.88
CA LEU A 157 21.43 -14.99 38.45
C LEU A 157 21.13 -13.66 37.77
N ILE A 158 19.98 -13.03 38.06
CA ILE A 158 19.62 -11.71 37.52
C ILE A 158 20.64 -10.66 37.96
N VAL A 159 21.01 -10.64 39.24
CA VAL A 159 22.02 -9.71 39.77
C VAL A 159 23.37 -9.94 39.09
N TYR A 160 23.80 -11.20 38.93
CA TYR A 160 25.05 -11.53 38.24
C TYR A 160 25.05 -11.06 36.77
N LEU A 161 23.96 -11.34 36.04
CA LEU A 161 23.81 -10.91 34.64
C LEU A 161 23.74 -9.38 34.49
N ASP A 162 23.30 -8.67 35.52
CA ASP A 162 23.29 -7.20 35.55
C ASP A 162 24.68 -6.61 35.85
N HIS A 163 25.51 -7.33 36.61
CA HIS A 163 26.89 -6.94 36.89
C HIS A 163 27.78 -7.07 35.66
N VAL A 164 27.60 -8.14 34.88
CA VAL A 164 28.31 -8.35 33.61
C VAL A 164 27.73 -7.41 32.55
N GLY A 165 28.41 -6.28 32.32
CA GLY A 165 27.97 -5.30 31.32
C GLY A 165 29.12 -4.50 30.72
N ILE A 166 28.96 -4.11 29.46
CA ILE A 166 29.93 -3.30 28.70
C ILE A 166 29.40 -1.88 28.66
N ARG A 167 30.26 -0.89 28.91
CA ARG A 167 29.89 0.53 28.77
C ARG A 167 30.02 0.95 27.30
N LEU A 168 28.91 1.32 26.67
CA LEU A 168 28.85 1.88 25.33
C LEU A 168 28.40 3.35 25.42
N GLY A 169 29.35 4.29 25.32
CA GLY A 169 29.07 5.72 25.45
C GLY A 169 28.54 6.07 26.84
N SER A 170 27.33 6.63 26.92
CA SER A 170 26.63 6.99 28.16
C SER A 170 25.75 5.87 28.74
N THR A 171 25.52 4.79 27.99
CA THR A 171 24.65 3.68 28.38
C THR A 171 25.47 2.45 28.77
N ARG A 172 25.17 1.85 29.93
CA ARG A 172 25.74 0.55 30.34
C ARG A 172 24.84 -0.54 29.78
N LEU A 173 25.32 -1.27 28.77
CA LEU A 173 24.60 -2.40 28.20
C LEU A 173 24.93 -3.65 29.04
N THR A 174 23.97 -4.13 29.84
CA THR A 174 24.17 -5.33 30.67
C THR A 174 23.83 -6.60 29.90
N LEU A 175 24.43 -7.74 30.28
CA LEU A 175 24.13 -9.02 29.65
C LEU A 175 22.66 -9.40 29.83
N LEU A 176 22.06 -9.00 30.97
CA LEU A 176 20.63 -9.10 31.22
C LEU A 176 19.80 -8.33 30.17
N GLU A 177 20.17 -7.09 29.85
CA GLU A 177 19.49 -6.28 28.82
C GLU A 177 19.62 -6.89 27.42
N ILE A 178 20.77 -7.47 27.09
CA ILE A 178 20.98 -8.18 25.82
C ILE A 178 20.05 -9.39 25.74
N VAL A 179 20.01 -10.22 26.79
CA VAL A 179 19.16 -11.42 26.84
C VAL A 179 17.68 -11.04 26.80
N ARG A 180 17.28 -10.03 27.58
CA ARG A 180 15.91 -9.51 27.61
C ARG A 180 15.51 -8.93 26.25
N GLY A 181 16.37 -8.12 25.64
CA GLY A 181 16.17 -7.52 24.33
C GLY A 181 16.07 -8.57 23.22
N ALA A 182 16.94 -9.58 23.24
CA ALA A 182 16.89 -10.69 22.30
C ALA A 182 15.59 -11.50 22.45
N PHE A 183 15.17 -11.79 23.69
CA PHE A 183 13.90 -12.46 23.95
C PHE A 183 12.71 -11.62 23.47
N GLN A 184 12.68 -10.32 23.78
CA GLN A 184 11.65 -9.40 23.33
C GLN A 184 11.58 -9.33 21.80
N LEU A 185 12.74 -9.26 21.12
CA LEU A 185 12.81 -9.26 19.66
C LEU A 185 12.21 -10.53 19.06
N ILE A 186 12.58 -11.70 19.59
CA ILE A 186 12.06 -12.99 19.11
C ILE A 186 10.53 -13.04 19.28
N VAL A 187 10.01 -12.62 20.44
CA VAL A 187 8.57 -12.62 20.73
C VAL A 187 7.82 -11.65 19.81
N LEU A 188 8.32 -10.42 19.66
CA LEU A 188 7.68 -9.40 18.80
C LEU A 188 7.72 -9.78 17.32
N LEU A 189 8.84 -10.31 16.82
CA LEU A 189 8.94 -10.81 15.44
C LEU A 189 8.00 -11.99 15.21
N TRP A 190 7.93 -12.93 16.16
CA TRP A 190 7.01 -14.05 16.07
C TRP A 190 5.55 -13.58 16.02
N LEU A 191 5.19 -12.61 16.87
CA LEU A 191 3.86 -12.00 16.88
C LEU A 191 3.57 -11.30 15.55
N ALA A 192 4.48 -10.45 15.07
CA ALA A 192 4.36 -9.75 13.79
C ALA A 192 4.16 -10.71 12.61
N LEU A 193 4.94 -11.79 12.53
CA LEU A 193 4.81 -12.81 11.48
C LEU A 193 3.52 -13.62 11.61
N THR A 194 2.99 -13.79 12.81
CA THR A 194 1.72 -14.50 13.05
C THR A 194 0.55 -13.63 12.65
N VAL A 195 0.52 -12.37 13.12
CA VAL A 195 -0.48 -11.36 12.74
C VAL A 195 -0.46 -11.12 11.23
N SER A 196 0.72 -11.00 10.62
CA SER A 196 0.88 -10.85 9.18
C SER A 196 0.24 -12.01 8.40
N ARG A 197 0.43 -13.26 8.84
CA ARG A 197 -0.21 -14.44 8.22
C ARG A 197 -1.73 -14.44 8.37
N LEU A 198 -2.26 -13.93 9.49
CA LEU A 198 -3.70 -13.80 9.69
C LEU A 198 -4.29 -12.74 8.76
N ILE A 199 -3.62 -11.59 8.63
CA ILE A 199 -4.04 -10.51 7.72
C ILE A 199 -3.92 -10.96 6.26
N GLU A 200 -2.84 -11.63 5.88
CA GLU A 200 -2.64 -12.19 4.55
C GLU A 200 -3.83 -13.07 4.13
N ARG A 201 -4.28 -13.98 5.01
CA ARG A 201 -5.47 -14.81 4.73
C ARG A 201 -6.71 -13.96 4.49
N ARG A 202 -6.92 -12.88 5.27
CA ARG A 202 -8.05 -11.96 5.08
C ARG A 202 -7.96 -11.21 3.75
N VAL A 203 -6.77 -10.73 3.38
CA VAL A 203 -6.52 -10.04 2.10
C VAL A 203 -6.74 -10.98 0.92
N GLN A 204 -6.31 -12.24 1.01
CA GLN A 204 -6.50 -13.23 -0.06
C GLN A 204 -7.98 -13.55 -0.31
N LEU A 205 -8.80 -13.55 0.74
CA LEU A 205 -10.25 -13.78 0.66
C LEU A 205 -11.03 -12.57 0.13
N ALA A 206 -10.43 -11.37 0.06
CA ALA A 206 -11.10 -10.19 -0.46
C ALA A 206 -11.36 -10.33 -1.97
N ARG A 207 -12.63 -10.36 -2.38
CA ARG A 207 -13.04 -10.52 -3.80
C ARG A 207 -12.86 -9.25 -4.63
N GLY A 208 -12.78 -8.07 -4.01
CA GLY A 208 -12.65 -6.78 -4.69
C GLY A 208 -11.22 -6.35 -5.04
N LEU A 209 -10.20 -7.13 -4.68
CA LEU A 209 -8.80 -6.79 -4.93
C LEU A 209 -8.25 -7.62 -6.09
N THR A 210 -7.53 -6.97 -7.01
CA THR A 210 -6.79 -7.67 -8.07
C THR A 210 -5.66 -8.51 -7.48
N PRO A 211 -5.23 -9.61 -8.14
CA PRO A 211 -4.14 -10.45 -7.64
C PRO A 211 -2.85 -9.67 -7.31
N SER A 212 -2.48 -8.72 -8.16
CA SER A 212 -1.30 -7.86 -7.96
C SER A 212 -1.43 -6.99 -6.71
N LEU A 213 -2.62 -6.42 -6.47
CA LEU A 213 -2.87 -5.58 -5.30
C LEU A 213 -2.84 -6.41 -4.01
N LYS A 214 -3.39 -7.64 -4.03
CA LYS A 214 -3.30 -8.57 -2.89
C LYS A 214 -1.86 -8.85 -2.49
N VAL A 215 -0.99 -9.15 -3.46
CA VAL A 215 0.43 -9.42 -3.22
C VAL A 215 1.13 -8.17 -2.67
N LEU A 216 0.89 -7.01 -3.27
CA LEU A 216 1.48 -5.74 -2.84
C LEU A 216 1.07 -5.39 -1.40
N THR A 217 -0.23 -5.38 -1.11
CA THR A 217 -0.76 -5.06 0.22
C THR A 217 -0.23 -6.03 1.28
N THR A 218 -0.18 -7.33 0.98
CA THR A 218 0.37 -8.34 1.89
C THR A 218 1.85 -8.08 2.19
N LYS A 219 2.66 -7.79 1.17
CA LYS A 219 4.09 -7.48 1.36
C LYS A 219 4.29 -6.20 2.17
N MET A 220 3.51 -5.15 1.90
CA MET A 220 3.58 -3.88 2.61
C MET A 220 3.22 -4.04 4.09
N ILE A 221 2.09 -4.69 4.39
CA ILE A 221 1.68 -4.94 5.78
C ILE A 221 2.72 -5.78 6.52
N ARG A 222 3.25 -6.83 5.88
CA ARG A 222 4.29 -7.68 6.46
C ARG A 222 5.55 -6.88 6.77
N LEU A 223 6.01 -6.05 5.83
CA LEU A 223 7.16 -5.18 6.02
C LEU A 223 6.93 -4.21 7.18
N SER A 224 5.79 -3.50 7.19
CA SER A 224 5.45 -2.56 8.27
C SER A 224 5.40 -3.23 9.65
N LEU A 225 4.80 -4.42 9.76
CA LEU A 225 4.73 -5.16 11.04
C LEU A 225 6.11 -5.59 11.53
N ILE A 226 6.97 -6.09 10.63
CA ILE A 226 8.34 -6.50 10.98
C ILE A 226 9.16 -5.27 11.39
N THR A 227 9.10 -4.17 10.64
CA THR A 227 9.79 -2.92 10.99
C THR A 227 9.31 -2.38 12.34
N THR A 228 8.01 -2.36 12.60
CA THR A 228 7.45 -1.92 13.89
C THR A 228 7.90 -2.82 15.04
N ALA A 229 7.90 -4.14 14.85
CA ALA A 229 8.39 -5.09 15.84
C ALA A 229 9.88 -4.90 16.15
N LEU A 230 10.71 -4.64 15.13
CA LEU A 230 12.14 -4.36 15.29
C LEU A 230 12.36 -3.06 16.06
N VAL A 231 11.69 -1.97 15.68
CA VAL A 231 11.78 -0.68 16.37
C VAL A 231 11.34 -0.80 17.82
N ALA A 232 10.22 -1.47 18.09
CA ALA A 232 9.72 -1.69 19.45
C ALA A 232 10.66 -2.57 20.29
N ALA A 233 11.30 -3.57 19.69
CA ALA A 233 12.29 -4.41 20.37
C ALA A 233 13.55 -3.63 20.74
N LEU A 234 14.10 -2.84 19.81
CA LEU A 234 15.29 -2.03 20.05
C LEU A 234 15.03 -0.94 21.10
N THR A 235 13.87 -0.27 21.02
CA THR A 235 13.48 0.75 22.01
C THR A 235 13.29 0.12 23.40
N GLY A 236 12.67 -1.06 23.48
CA GLY A 236 12.51 -1.78 24.75
C GLY A 236 13.81 -2.31 25.34
N ALA A 237 14.85 -2.49 24.51
CA ALA A 237 16.21 -2.80 24.94
C ALA A 237 17.02 -1.56 25.37
N GLY A 238 16.41 -0.37 25.38
CA GLY A 238 17.06 0.88 25.78
C GLY A 238 18.00 1.48 24.74
N ILE A 239 17.96 1.01 23.48
CA ILE A 239 18.78 1.52 22.39
C ILE A 239 18.21 2.85 21.90
N ASP A 240 19.03 3.90 21.85
CA ASP A 240 18.66 5.19 21.27
C ASP A 240 18.51 5.08 19.75
N LEU A 241 17.28 5.32 19.26
CA LEU A 241 16.94 5.27 17.85
C LEU A 241 17.02 6.64 17.17
N THR A 242 17.45 7.69 17.85
CA THR A 242 17.50 9.07 17.30
C THR A 242 18.33 9.14 16.01
N ALA A 243 19.47 8.45 15.96
CA ALA A 243 20.27 8.38 14.74
C ALA A 243 19.52 7.69 13.59
N PHE A 244 18.83 6.58 13.86
CA PHE A 244 18.00 5.89 12.86
C PHE A 244 16.79 6.72 12.42
N ALA A 245 16.21 7.50 13.33
CA ALA A 245 15.11 8.41 13.04
C ALA A 245 15.54 9.48 12.02
N LEU A 246 16.77 10.00 12.12
CA LEU A 246 17.32 10.95 11.15
C LEU A 246 17.46 10.32 9.76
N PHE A 247 18.07 9.13 9.67
CA PHE A 247 18.23 8.42 8.38
C PHE A 247 16.89 8.01 7.77
N THR A 248 15.96 7.49 8.57
CA THR A 248 14.62 7.10 8.11
C THR A 248 13.77 8.32 7.74
N GLY A 249 13.96 9.46 8.40
CA GLY A 249 13.37 10.74 8.01
C GLY A 249 13.85 11.20 6.64
N ALA A 250 15.17 11.20 6.40
CA ALA A 250 15.75 11.53 5.10
C ALA A 250 15.29 10.57 3.98
N LEU A 251 15.28 9.26 4.25
CA LEU A 251 14.71 8.25 3.35
C LEU A 251 13.22 8.50 3.09
N GLY A 252 12.45 8.86 4.10
CA GLY A 252 11.03 9.19 4.00
C GLY A 252 10.77 10.38 3.09
N VAL A 253 11.58 11.44 3.20
CA VAL A 253 11.53 12.61 2.31
C VAL A 253 11.86 12.19 0.87
N GLY A 254 12.92 11.40 0.67
CA GLY A 254 13.30 10.89 -0.66
C GLY A 254 12.20 10.04 -1.32
N ILE A 255 11.58 9.15 -0.56
CA ILE A 255 10.43 8.36 -1.01
C ILE A 255 9.23 9.28 -1.30
N GLY A 256 8.99 10.30 -0.48
CA GLY A 256 7.95 11.30 -0.68
C GLY A 256 8.09 12.03 -2.02
N PHE A 257 9.29 12.49 -2.35
CA PHE A 257 9.58 13.09 -3.65
C PHE A 257 9.37 12.09 -4.81
N GLY A 258 9.77 10.82 -4.63
CA GLY A 258 9.55 9.78 -5.64
C GLY A 258 8.06 9.44 -5.87
N LEU A 259 7.22 9.54 -4.84
CA LEU A 259 5.79 9.26 -4.89
C LEU A 259 4.92 10.48 -5.20
N GLN A 260 5.51 11.67 -5.30
CA GLN A 260 4.80 12.92 -5.53
C GLN A 260 3.86 12.85 -6.74
N LYS A 261 4.36 12.46 -7.93
CA LYS A 261 3.56 12.36 -9.16
C LYS A 261 2.44 11.30 -9.09
N PRO A 262 2.71 10.04 -8.65
CA PRO A 262 1.63 9.06 -8.45
C PRO A 262 0.51 9.55 -7.54
N ILE A 263 0.85 10.22 -6.43
CA ILE A 263 -0.12 10.74 -5.46
C ILE A 263 -0.89 11.93 -6.06
N ALA A 264 -0.19 12.87 -6.71
CA ALA A 264 -0.82 14.01 -7.37
C ALA A 264 -1.88 13.59 -8.39
N ASN A 265 -1.64 12.52 -9.16
CA ASN A 265 -2.62 11.97 -10.09
C ASN A 265 -3.86 11.37 -9.40
N VAL A 266 -3.69 10.73 -8.25
CA VAL A 266 -4.82 10.18 -7.48
C VAL A 266 -5.67 11.31 -6.90
N ILE A 267 -5.04 12.30 -6.27
CA ILE A 267 -5.71 13.47 -5.71
C ILE A 267 -6.43 14.25 -6.82
N SER A 268 -5.76 14.45 -7.96
CA SER A 268 -6.36 15.12 -9.11
C SER A 268 -7.56 14.36 -9.65
N GLY A 269 -7.49 13.03 -9.73
CA GLY A 269 -8.64 12.21 -10.13
C GLY A 269 -9.85 12.38 -9.20
N LEU A 270 -9.61 12.44 -7.89
CA LEU A 270 -10.67 12.70 -6.90
C LEU A 270 -11.27 14.09 -7.08
N ILE A 271 -10.45 15.13 -7.25
CA ILE A 271 -10.91 16.50 -7.47
C ILE A 271 -11.77 16.59 -8.73
N LEU A 272 -11.32 16.00 -9.85
CA LEU A 272 -12.10 15.98 -11.11
C LEU A 272 -13.49 15.33 -10.93
N LEU A 273 -13.56 14.24 -10.14
CA LEU A 273 -14.82 13.56 -9.83
C LEU A 273 -15.75 14.41 -8.94
N PHE A 274 -15.19 15.09 -7.94
CA PHE A 274 -15.96 15.96 -7.04
C PHE A 274 -16.47 17.22 -7.75
N ASP A 275 -15.61 17.92 -8.46
CA ASP A 275 -15.93 19.18 -9.13
C ASP A 275 -16.76 18.97 -10.41
N ARG A 276 -16.76 17.74 -10.95
CA ARG A 276 -17.38 17.38 -12.23
C ARG A 276 -16.98 18.33 -13.36
N SER A 277 -15.73 18.81 -13.33
CA SER A 277 -15.17 19.72 -14.33
C SER A 277 -15.06 19.06 -15.71
N ILE A 278 -14.98 17.73 -15.74
CA ILE A 278 -14.96 16.89 -16.92
C ILE A 278 -15.81 15.64 -16.64
N LYS A 279 -16.70 15.28 -17.58
CA LYS A 279 -17.61 14.14 -17.46
C LYS A 279 -17.40 13.14 -18.61
N PRO A 280 -17.69 11.84 -18.40
CA PRO A 280 -17.79 10.90 -19.52
C PRO A 280 -18.77 11.41 -20.58
N GLY A 281 -18.33 11.41 -21.83
CA GLY A 281 -19.04 11.99 -22.97
C GLY A 281 -18.62 13.41 -23.34
N ASP A 282 -17.89 14.13 -22.48
CA ASP A 282 -17.46 15.49 -22.80
C ASP A 282 -16.45 15.52 -23.94
N VAL A 283 -16.55 16.52 -24.82
CA VAL A 283 -15.57 16.77 -25.87
C VAL A 283 -14.54 17.76 -25.34
N VAL A 284 -13.30 17.30 -25.20
CA VAL A 284 -12.22 18.07 -24.59
C VAL A 284 -11.06 18.25 -25.55
N GLU A 285 -10.41 19.40 -25.43
CA GLU A 285 -9.18 19.73 -26.10
C GLU A 285 -8.10 20.10 -25.08
N LEU A 286 -6.96 19.44 -25.18
CA LEU A 286 -5.79 19.69 -24.34
C LEU A 286 -4.65 20.27 -25.17
N SER A 287 -3.99 21.25 -24.59
CA SER A 287 -2.73 21.78 -25.12
C SER A 287 -1.59 20.79 -24.85
N ASP A 288 -0.84 20.44 -25.90
CA ASP A 288 0.34 19.58 -25.81
C ASP A 288 1.50 20.30 -25.08
N PRO A 289 2.14 19.69 -24.06
CA PRO A 289 3.28 20.25 -23.36
C PRO A 289 4.51 20.51 -24.24
N ASP A 290 4.71 19.76 -25.33
CA ASP A 290 5.92 19.85 -26.18
C ASP A 290 5.78 20.86 -27.33
N ASN A 291 4.75 21.72 -27.30
CA ASN A 291 4.51 22.78 -28.28
C ASN A 291 4.50 22.29 -29.74
N ARG A 292 4.29 20.98 -29.94
CA ARG A 292 3.92 20.44 -31.24
C ARG A 292 2.52 21.00 -31.51
N ALA A 293 2.28 21.47 -32.73
CA ALA A 293 0.99 22.02 -33.16
C ALA A 293 -0.17 20.97 -33.17
N VAL A 294 -0.07 19.92 -32.35
CA VAL A 294 -1.01 18.83 -32.21
C VAL A 294 -1.80 19.07 -30.94
N GLN A 295 -2.97 19.67 -31.07
CA GLN A 295 -3.94 19.74 -29.98
C GLN A 295 -4.53 18.34 -29.79
N LEU A 296 -4.48 17.81 -28.56
CA LEU A 296 -5.14 16.55 -28.26
C LEU A 296 -6.64 16.81 -28.21
N PHE A 297 -7.38 16.32 -29.20
CA PHE A 297 -8.82 16.49 -29.31
C PHE A 297 -9.51 15.12 -29.26
N GLY A 298 -10.44 14.95 -28.33
CA GLY A 298 -11.19 13.70 -28.18
C GLY A 298 -12.37 13.83 -27.23
N TRP A 299 -13.15 12.76 -27.11
CA TRP A 299 -14.20 12.69 -26.09
C TRP A 299 -13.79 11.79 -24.93
N VAL A 300 -14.31 12.11 -23.75
CA VAL A 300 -13.99 11.41 -22.51
C VAL A 300 -14.74 10.08 -22.46
N THR A 301 -14.01 8.98 -22.46
CA THR A 301 -14.61 7.62 -22.41
C THR A 301 -14.71 7.12 -20.98
N ALA A 302 -13.68 7.34 -20.16
CA ALA A 302 -13.65 6.89 -18.78
C ALA A 302 -12.81 7.80 -17.88
N LEU A 303 -13.25 7.98 -16.64
CA LEU A 303 -12.49 8.63 -15.57
C LEU A 303 -11.91 7.54 -14.65
N ASN A 304 -10.59 7.39 -14.64
CA ASN A 304 -9.90 6.46 -13.75
C ASN A 304 -9.18 7.19 -12.62
N ALA A 305 -8.77 6.46 -11.59
CA ALA A 305 -8.14 7.03 -10.40
C ALA A 305 -6.86 7.82 -10.71
N ARG A 306 -6.12 7.51 -11.79
CA ARG A 306 -4.83 8.14 -12.12
C ARG A 306 -4.76 8.82 -13.49
N TYR A 307 -5.73 8.56 -14.36
CA TYR A 307 -5.77 9.09 -15.71
C TYR A 307 -7.21 9.15 -16.22
N VAL A 308 -7.44 9.95 -17.24
CA VAL A 308 -8.67 10.00 -18.02
C VAL A 308 -8.41 9.41 -19.39
N SER A 309 -9.36 8.62 -19.87
CA SER A 309 -9.32 8.02 -21.20
C SER A 309 -10.02 8.93 -22.19
N LEU A 310 -9.30 9.37 -23.23
CA LEU A 310 -9.83 10.19 -24.31
C LEU A 310 -9.76 9.41 -25.62
N THR A 311 -10.89 9.21 -26.27
CA THR A 311 -10.91 8.58 -27.60
C THR A 311 -10.89 9.67 -28.68
N THR A 312 -9.94 9.58 -29.60
CA THR A 312 -9.85 10.48 -30.76
C THR A 312 -10.72 9.99 -31.90
N ARG A 313 -10.94 10.83 -32.91
CA ARG A 313 -11.67 10.43 -34.12
C ARG A 313 -10.98 9.34 -34.93
N ASP A 314 -9.66 9.18 -34.75
CA ASP A 314 -8.87 8.15 -35.40
C ASP A 314 -8.97 6.78 -34.70
N GLY A 315 -9.85 6.66 -33.69
CA GLY A 315 -10.06 5.41 -32.93
C GLY A 315 -8.92 5.08 -31.96
N THR A 316 -7.99 6.02 -31.73
CA THR A 316 -6.91 5.86 -30.75
C THR A 316 -7.38 6.36 -29.38
N GLU A 317 -7.04 5.62 -28.33
CA GLU A 317 -7.35 5.99 -26.95
C GLU A 317 -6.10 6.56 -26.25
N TRP A 318 -6.20 7.82 -25.83
CA TRP A 318 -5.15 8.55 -25.13
C TRP A 318 -5.40 8.50 -23.62
N LEU A 319 -4.40 8.08 -22.86
CA LEU A 319 -4.44 8.02 -21.40
C LEU A 319 -3.79 9.28 -20.84
N VAL A 320 -4.60 10.28 -20.49
CA VAL A 320 -4.12 11.57 -20.00
C VAL A 320 -4.01 11.52 -18.47
N PRO A 321 -2.84 11.81 -17.87
CA PRO A 321 -2.70 11.90 -16.42
C PRO A 321 -3.68 12.91 -15.80
N ASN A 322 -4.31 12.55 -14.68
CA ASN A 322 -5.29 13.44 -14.04
C ASN A 322 -4.69 14.80 -13.62
N GLU A 323 -3.40 14.80 -13.23
CA GLU A 323 -2.67 16.01 -12.85
C GLU A 323 -2.61 17.02 -14.01
N ASP A 324 -2.46 16.55 -15.25
CA ASP A 324 -2.38 17.40 -16.44
C ASP A 324 -3.71 18.12 -16.70
N LEU A 325 -4.84 17.48 -16.39
CA LEU A 325 -6.18 18.06 -16.59
C LEU A 325 -6.54 19.16 -15.59
N ILE A 326 -5.89 19.18 -14.42
CA ILE A 326 -6.09 20.22 -13.40
C ILE A 326 -5.07 21.35 -13.56
N THR A 327 -3.81 21.00 -13.84
CA THR A 327 -2.72 21.97 -13.86
C THR A 327 -2.59 22.73 -15.17
N ARG A 328 -3.09 22.16 -16.28
CA ARG A 328 -3.00 22.77 -17.61
C ARG A 328 -4.34 23.29 -18.09
N ARG A 329 -4.30 24.13 -19.12
CA ARG A 329 -5.50 24.64 -19.79
C ARG A 329 -6.18 23.51 -20.56
N VAL A 330 -7.44 23.25 -20.21
CA VAL A 330 -8.34 22.33 -20.92
C VAL A 330 -9.52 23.14 -21.45
N ILE A 331 -9.85 22.95 -22.73
CA ILE A 331 -11.07 23.51 -23.32
C ILE A 331 -12.11 22.40 -23.34
N ASN A 332 -13.18 22.56 -22.56
CA ASN A 332 -14.33 21.66 -22.60
C ASN A 332 -15.41 22.26 -23.51
N TRP A 333 -15.60 21.65 -24.67
CA TRP A 333 -16.50 22.12 -25.72
C TRP A 333 -17.98 21.79 -25.43
N SER A 334 -18.27 20.95 -24.43
CA SER A 334 -19.62 20.47 -24.10
C SER A 334 -20.01 20.67 -22.62
N TYR A 335 -19.26 21.49 -21.86
CA TYR A 335 -19.42 21.61 -20.41
C TYR A 335 -20.81 22.05 -19.95
N ASN A 336 -21.35 23.10 -20.58
CA ASN A 336 -22.54 23.81 -20.10
C ASN A 336 -23.76 23.62 -21.02
N ASN A 337 -23.55 23.57 -22.34
CA ASN A 337 -24.52 23.06 -23.30
C ASN A 337 -23.77 22.47 -24.50
N ASN A 338 -24.49 21.73 -25.35
CA ASN A 338 -23.91 21.17 -26.57
C ASN A 338 -23.87 22.19 -27.72
N ARG A 339 -24.26 23.45 -27.49
CA ARG A 339 -24.25 24.48 -28.54
C ARG A 339 -22.83 25.00 -28.72
N LEU A 340 -22.25 24.69 -29.87
CA LEU A 340 -20.91 25.12 -30.22
C LEU A 340 -20.95 26.15 -31.34
N ARG A 341 -20.32 27.31 -31.13
CA ARG A 341 -20.12 28.32 -32.18
C ARG A 341 -18.87 28.01 -32.99
N LEU A 342 -19.04 27.79 -34.28
CA LEU A 342 -17.95 27.60 -35.23
C LEU A 342 -17.63 28.92 -35.92
N LEU A 343 -16.34 29.21 -36.06
CA LEU A 343 -15.80 30.34 -36.81
C LEU A 343 -15.17 29.78 -38.08
N THR A 344 -15.63 30.27 -39.23
CA THR A 344 -15.21 29.78 -40.54
C THR A 344 -14.76 30.97 -41.39
N PRO A 345 -13.45 31.11 -41.66
CA PRO A 345 -12.93 32.19 -42.50
C PRO A 345 -13.28 31.96 -43.97
N ILE A 346 -13.63 33.03 -44.68
CA ILE A 346 -13.98 33.05 -46.10
C ILE A 346 -13.27 34.24 -46.75
N GLY A 347 -12.67 34.07 -47.91
CA GLY A 347 -12.05 35.15 -48.67
C GLY A 347 -12.84 35.46 -49.94
N VAL A 348 -13.05 36.75 -50.23
CA VAL A 348 -13.69 37.22 -51.47
C VAL A 348 -12.82 38.27 -52.18
N SER A 349 -12.98 38.45 -53.50
CA SER A 349 -12.23 39.46 -54.26
C SER A 349 -12.62 40.88 -53.86
N PHE A 350 -11.71 41.85 -54.06
CA PHE A 350 -12.02 43.28 -53.93
C PHE A 350 -13.06 43.76 -54.94
N ASP A 351 -13.22 43.05 -56.06
CA ASP A 351 -14.16 43.43 -57.14
C ASP A 351 -15.61 43.00 -56.88
N CYS A 352 -15.88 42.27 -55.79
CA CYS A 352 -17.23 41.79 -55.50
C CYS A 352 -18.01 42.73 -54.57
N ASP A 353 -19.33 42.69 -54.64
CA ASP A 353 -20.17 43.29 -53.60
C ASP A 353 -20.06 42.46 -52.31
N VAL A 354 -19.26 42.97 -51.38
CA VAL A 354 -18.98 42.31 -50.10
C VAL A 354 -20.23 42.12 -49.27
N ARG A 355 -21.20 43.05 -49.31
CA ARG A 355 -22.45 42.92 -48.53
C ARG A 355 -23.29 41.79 -49.10
N HIS A 356 -23.39 41.71 -50.42
CA HIS A 356 -24.08 40.62 -51.09
C HIS A 356 -23.42 39.25 -50.81
N ALA A 357 -22.08 39.20 -50.82
CA ALA A 357 -21.33 38.00 -50.45
C ALA A 357 -21.59 37.55 -49.02
N MET A 358 -21.68 38.49 -48.07
CA MET A 358 -22.02 38.20 -46.68
C MET A 358 -23.43 37.62 -46.55
N GLU A 359 -24.42 38.16 -47.27
CA GLU A 359 -25.80 37.67 -47.28
C GLU A 359 -25.90 36.25 -47.82
N LEU A 360 -25.22 35.96 -48.93
CA LEU A 360 -25.15 34.62 -49.52
C LEU A 360 -24.46 33.62 -48.60
N ALA A 361 -23.40 34.04 -47.90
CA ALA A 361 -22.74 33.17 -46.93
C ALA A 361 -23.66 32.83 -45.74
N ILE A 362 -24.43 33.82 -45.24
CA ILE A 362 -25.41 33.62 -44.18
C ILE A 362 -26.52 32.68 -44.64
N SER A 363 -27.07 32.87 -45.85
CA SER A 363 -28.14 32.02 -46.37
C SER A 363 -27.69 30.58 -46.61
N ALA A 364 -26.47 30.38 -47.14
CA ALA A 364 -25.87 29.06 -47.31
C ALA A 364 -25.73 28.32 -45.97
N ALA A 365 -25.16 28.98 -44.95
CA ALA A 365 -25.05 28.40 -43.61
C ALA A 365 -26.43 28.09 -43.01
N ARG A 366 -27.39 29.00 -43.17
CA ARG A 366 -28.75 28.84 -42.65
C ARG A 366 -29.47 27.63 -43.25
N ASN A 367 -29.20 27.30 -44.51
CA ASN A 367 -29.82 26.16 -45.19
C ASN A 367 -29.11 24.82 -44.93
N THR A 368 -28.03 24.82 -44.15
CA THR A 368 -27.29 23.58 -43.83
C THR A 368 -27.93 22.85 -42.65
N PRO A 369 -28.27 21.54 -42.74
CA PRO A 369 -29.11 20.84 -41.77
C PRO A 369 -28.64 20.88 -40.30
N ARG A 370 -27.33 20.82 -40.05
CA ARG A 370 -26.76 20.81 -38.68
C ARG A 370 -26.52 22.20 -38.08
N VAL A 371 -26.85 23.26 -38.82
CA VAL A 371 -26.68 24.64 -38.36
C VAL A 371 -27.95 25.12 -37.69
N LEU A 372 -27.81 25.67 -36.48
CA LEU A 372 -28.92 26.23 -35.73
C LEU A 372 -29.47 27.50 -36.38
N GLN A 373 -30.80 27.60 -36.40
CA GLN A 373 -31.52 28.79 -36.83
C GLN A 373 -31.52 29.89 -35.77
N ASP A 374 -31.49 29.50 -34.48
CA ASP A 374 -31.38 30.38 -33.32
C ASP A 374 -30.33 29.82 -32.34
N PRO A 375 -29.19 30.51 -32.12
CA PRO A 375 -28.83 31.81 -32.69
C PRO A 375 -28.51 31.72 -34.19
N ALA A 376 -28.99 32.69 -34.96
CA ALA A 376 -28.82 32.71 -36.41
C ALA A 376 -27.34 32.86 -36.84
N PRO A 377 -26.95 32.33 -38.02
CA PRO A 377 -25.63 32.56 -38.58
C PRO A 377 -25.36 34.05 -38.84
N VAL A 378 -24.11 34.48 -38.64
CA VAL A 378 -23.67 35.86 -38.87
C VAL A 378 -22.36 35.85 -39.63
N CYS A 379 -22.26 36.63 -40.70
CA CYS A 379 -21.00 36.89 -41.39
C CYS A 379 -20.49 38.29 -41.02
N ARG A 380 -19.18 38.44 -40.83
CA ARG A 380 -18.53 39.73 -40.51
C ARG A 380 -17.33 39.94 -41.42
N LEU A 381 -17.11 41.18 -41.87
CA LEU A 381 -15.83 41.58 -42.45
C LEU A 381 -14.80 41.72 -41.32
N MET A 382 -13.66 41.05 -41.48
CA MET A 382 -12.61 40.98 -40.46
C MET A 382 -11.42 41.87 -40.80
N SER A 383 -10.92 41.78 -42.04
CA SER A 383 -9.78 42.56 -42.50
C SER A 383 -9.70 42.63 -44.03
N PHE A 384 -8.87 43.54 -44.53
CA PHE A 384 -8.41 43.57 -45.92
C PHE A 384 -7.00 42.99 -45.96
N ALA A 385 -6.75 41.97 -46.79
CA ALA A 385 -5.43 41.37 -47.01
C ALA A 385 -4.93 41.68 -48.42
N ASP A 386 -3.74 41.21 -48.78
CA ASP A 386 -3.01 41.59 -50.00
C ASP A 386 -3.81 41.45 -51.30
N SER A 387 -4.70 40.45 -51.39
CA SER A 387 -5.54 40.22 -52.57
C SER A 387 -6.96 39.76 -52.22
N THR A 388 -7.34 39.78 -50.93
CA THR A 388 -8.59 39.21 -50.44
C THR A 388 -9.26 40.13 -49.41
N VAL A 389 -10.58 40.25 -49.49
CA VAL A 389 -11.40 40.75 -48.37
C VAL A 389 -11.71 39.55 -47.48
N ASN A 390 -11.22 39.58 -46.24
CA ASN A 390 -11.39 38.49 -45.30
C ASN A 390 -12.71 38.64 -44.54
N LEU A 391 -13.59 37.66 -44.73
CA LEU A 391 -14.85 37.51 -44.04
C LEU A 391 -14.75 36.35 -43.03
N GLU A 392 -15.58 36.38 -41.99
CA GLU A 392 -15.73 35.28 -41.04
C GLU A 392 -17.21 34.97 -40.85
N LEU A 393 -17.59 33.77 -41.27
CA LEU A 393 -18.92 33.22 -41.05
C LEU A 393 -18.94 32.49 -39.71
N ARG A 394 -19.88 32.88 -38.86
CA ARG A 394 -20.09 32.33 -37.53
C ARG A 394 -21.44 31.66 -37.48
N PHE A 395 -21.49 30.42 -37.03
CA PHE A 395 -22.74 29.68 -36.90
C PHE A 395 -22.67 28.70 -35.73
N TRP A 396 -23.83 28.29 -35.23
CA TRP A 396 -23.92 27.38 -34.09
C TRP A 396 -24.38 25.99 -34.54
N ILE A 397 -23.89 24.95 -33.88
CA ILE A 397 -24.35 23.56 -33.98
C ILE A 397 -24.75 23.07 -32.59
N GLU A 398 -25.58 22.02 -32.46
CA GLU A 398 -25.94 21.45 -31.15
C GLU A 398 -25.32 20.08 -30.83
N ASP A 399 -24.56 19.51 -31.76
CA ASP A 399 -24.07 18.13 -31.67
C ASP A 399 -22.56 18.00 -32.01
N PRO A 400 -21.65 18.68 -31.27
CA PRO A 400 -20.21 18.67 -31.56
C PRO A 400 -19.57 17.26 -31.52
N THR A 401 -20.19 16.33 -30.81
CA THR A 401 -19.80 14.91 -30.75
C THR A 401 -19.81 14.25 -32.13
N ASN A 402 -20.79 14.55 -32.99
CA ASN A 402 -20.96 13.99 -34.34
C ASN A 402 -20.01 14.57 -35.41
N GLY A 403 -19.02 15.35 -35.01
CA GLY A 403 -18.09 16.00 -35.93
C GLY A 403 -18.35 17.49 -36.04
N ILE A 404 -17.24 18.24 -36.07
CA ILE A 404 -17.22 19.68 -36.29
C ILE A 404 -16.75 20.01 -37.72
N ILE A 405 -15.78 19.24 -38.23
CA ILE A 405 -15.14 19.46 -39.54
C ILE A 405 -16.11 19.13 -40.67
N ASN A 406 -16.95 18.10 -40.52
CA ASN A 406 -17.96 17.72 -41.51
C ASN A 406 -18.97 18.85 -41.75
N VAL A 407 -19.52 19.46 -40.68
CA VAL A 407 -20.45 20.60 -40.82
C VAL A 407 -19.74 21.80 -41.43
N ARG A 408 -18.51 22.10 -41.00
CA ARG A 408 -17.73 23.20 -41.58
C ARG A 408 -17.51 23.01 -43.08
N SER A 409 -17.19 21.79 -43.50
CA SER A 409 -17.02 21.44 -44.92
C SER A 409 -18.31 21.61 -45.70
N GLU A 410 -19.43 21.09 -45.18
CA GLU A 410 -20.75 21.20 -45.81
C GLU A 410 -21.18 22.67 -46.00
N VAL A 411 -20.99 23.48 -44.96
CA VAL A 411 -21.24 24.93 -45.03
C VAL A 411 -20.34 25.60 -46.07
N LEU A 412 -19.04 25.30 -46.08
CA LEU A 412 -18.10 25.87 -47.05
C LEU A 412 -18.45 25.48 -48.50
N LEU A 413 -18.89 24.25 -48.73
CA LEU A 413 -19.38 23.79 -50.04
C LEU A 413 -20.66 24.52 -50.45
N ALA A 414 -21.59 24.71 -49.52
CA ALA A 414 -22.81 25.48 -49.79
C ALA A 414 -22.50 26.94 -50.13
N VAL A 415 -21.58 27.57 -49.40
CA VAL A 415 -21.10 28.93 -49.68
C VAL A 415 -20.44 28.99 -51.05
N TRP A 416 -19.57 28.03 -51.37
CA TRP A 416 -18.88 27.94 -52.65
C TRP A 416 -19.87 27.88 -53.82
N GLU A 417 -20.91 27.05 -53.72
CA GLU A 417 -21.91 26.94 -54.77
C GLU A 417 -22.73 28.23 -54.93
N GLN A 418 -23.14 28.86 -53.81
CA GLN A 418 -23.84 30.15 -53.86
C GLN A 418 -23.00 31.25 -54.49
N PHE A 419 -21.71 31.32 -54.15
CA PHE A 419 -20.79 32.29 -54.74
C PHE A 419 -20.63 32.08 -56.24
N ARG A 420 -20.51 30.82 -56.67
CA ARG A 420 -20.39 30.46 -58.09
C ARG A 420 -21.63 30.85 -58.89
N ILE A 421 -22.83 30.56 -58.38
CA ILE A 421 -24.11 30.89 -59.04
C ILE A 421 -24.28 32.41 -59.19
N HIS A 422 -23.87 33.19 -58.20
CA HIS A 422 -24.04 34.66 -58.18
C HIS A 422 -22.82 35.43 -58.70
N GLY A 423 -21.86 34.75 -59.31
CA GLY A 423 -20.69 35.38 -59.94
C GLY A 423 -19.68 35.99 -58.96
N ILE A 424 -19.74 35.65 -57.67
CA ILE A 424 -18.75 36.07 -56.68
C ILE A 424 -17.48 35.24 -56.88
N ARG A 425 -16.45 35.87 -57.44
CA ARG A 425 -15.17 35.23 -57.69
C ARG A 425 -14.37 35.13 -56.40
N THR A 426 -13.86 33.93 -56.11
CA THR A 426 -12.77 33.80 -55.15
C THR A 426 -11.51 34.47 -55.71
N PRO A 427 -10.78 35.19 -54.86
CA PRO A 427 -9.63 35.97 -55.29
C PRO A 427 -8.53 35.07 -55.86
N LEU A 428 -8.06 35.42 -57.04
CA LEU A 428 -6.78 34.94 -57.58
C LEU A 428 -5.71 35.91 -57.07
N GLY A 429 -4.54 35.42 -56.68
CA GLY A 429 -3.48 36.28 -56.13
C GLY A 429 -3.11 37.38 -57.11
N HIS A 430 -3.50 38.62 -56.81
CA HIS A 430 -3.16 39.79 -57.62
C HIS A 430 -1.73 40.24 -57.31
N ARG A 431 -0.99 40.66 -58.34
CA ARG A 431 0.34 41.25 -58.20
C ARG A 431 0.45 42.45 -59.12
N ASP A 432 0.68 43.62 -58.51
CA ASP A 432 1.01 44.82 -59.26
C ASP A 432 2.52 44.86 -59.51
N ILE A 433 2.90 45.02 -60.77
CA ILE A 433 4.31 45.13 -61.18
C ILE A 433 4.57 46.60 -61.51
N TYR A 434 5.35 47.25 -60.65
CA TYR A 434 5.85 48.59 -60.94
C TYR A 434 7.13 48.52 -61.77
N VAL A 435 7.07 49.00 -63.01
CA VAL A 435 8.21 49.06 -63.93
C VAL A 435 8.84 50.44 -63.83
N LYS A 436 10.13 50.51 -63.47
CA LYS A 436 10.84 51.78 -63.33
C LYS A 436 11.05 52.46 -64.69
N GLY A 437 10.91 53.78 -64.74
CA GLY A 437 11.22 54.56 -65.94
C GLY A 437 12.67 54.33 -66.40
N GLY A 438 12.85 53.98 -67.67
CA GLY A 438 14.15 53.59 -68.27
C GLY A 438 14.41 52.08 -68.30
N SER A 439 13.49 51.24 -67.83
CA SER A 439 13.56 49.79 -68.01
C SER A 439 13.01 49.37 -69.38
N GLU A 440 13.69 48.44 -70.05
CA GLU A 440 13.22 47.80 -71.30
C GLU A 440 12.58 46.44 -70.97
N LEU A 441 11.34 46.24 -71.42
CA LEU A 441 10.59 44.99 -71.28
C LEU A 441 10.38 44.36 -72.65
N THR A 442 10.96 43.18 -72.87
CA THR A 442 10.69 42.39 -74.07
C THR A 442 9.37 41.63 -73.90
N VAL A 443 8.28 42.17 -74.43
CA VAL A 443 6.96 41.53 -74.43
C VAL A 443 6.85 40.62 -75.66
N LYS A 444 6.62 39.32 -75.45
CA LYS A 444 6.17 38.40 -76.51
C LYS A 444 4.66 38.29 -76.43
N LEU A 445 3.96 38.86 -77.40
CA LEU A 445 2.54 38.60 -77.59
C LEU A 445 2.39 37.25 -78.28
N ASP A 446 1.76 36.29 -77.59
CA ASP A 446 1.41 35.01 -78.19
C ASP A 446 0.21 35.25 -79.15
N PRO A 447 0.27 34.90 -80.45
CA PRO A 447 -0.81 35.20 -81.41
C PRO A 447 -2.13 34.44 -81.18
N GLY A 448 -2.35 33.84 -80.01
CA GLY A 448 -3.33 32.78 -79.77
C GLY A 448 -4.45 33.10 -78.78
N THR A 449 -4.98 34.32 -78.72
CA THR A 449 -6.30 34.55 -78.10
C THR A 449 -7.02 35.70 -78.80
N SER A 450 -7.82 35.36 -79.80
CA SER A 450 -8.82 36.27 -80.36
C SER A 450 -9.78 36.73 -79.26
N ALA A 451 -10.05 38.03 -79.22
CA ALA A 451 -11.10 38.62 -78.39
C ALA A 451 -12.44 37.89 -78.63
N PRO A 452 -13.27 37.67 -77.59
CA PRO A 452 -14.62 37.18 -77.81
C PRO A 452 -15.40 38.27 -78.56
N ALA A 453 -15.90 37.93 -79.75
CA ALA A 453 -16.79 38.79 -80.50
C ALA A 453 -18.06 39.04 -79.68
N MET A 454 -18.36 40.32 -79.43
CA MET A 454 -19.69 40.73 -79.00
C MET A 454 -20.69 40.38 -80.11
N ALA A 455 -21.69 39.57 -79.77
CA ALA A 455 -22.96 39.46 -80.48
C ALA A 455 -24.09 39.75 -79.49
#